data_AF-A0A0L6J3F7-F1
#
_entry.id   AF-A0A0L6J3F7-F1
#
_cell.length_a   1.000
_cell.length_b   1.000
_cell.length_c   1.000
_cell.angle_alpha   90.00
_cell.angle_beta   90.00
_cell.angle_gamma   90.00
#
_symmetry.space_group_name_H-M   'P 1'
#
loop_
_entity.id
_entity.type
_entity.pdbx_description
1 polymer ?
#
loop_
_entity_poly.entity_id
_entity_poly.type
_entity_poly.pdbx_seq_one_letter_code
_entity_poly.pdbx_strand_id
1 'polypeptide(L)'
;MTTNPVRDIDTRYIRQIQQQQIELALIKAERDTAVRDRDAARARSEAMAKLVEALLASLRPYGFSRKRFVFAIRRAARTVPDREPDSLQHAVLFEGSNRILGGPSPGGARL
;
A
#
# COMPACT_ATOMS: atom_id res chain seq x y z
N MET A 1 15.07 -37.21 45.95
CA MET A 1 14.54 -36.18 45.05
C MET A 1 13.71 -36.90 43.98
N THR A 2 12.39 -37.01 44.19
CA THR A 2 11.50 -37.74 43.29
C THR A 2 10.99 -36.78 42.22
N THR A 3 11.59 -36.83 41.04
CA THR A 3 11.06 -36.15 39.85
C THR A 3 9.74 -36.81 39.49
N ASN A 4 8.63 -36.07 39.60
CA ASN A 4 7.30 -36.62 39.30
C ASN A 4 7.13 -36.68 37.77
N PRO A 5 7.10 -37.87 37.15
CA PRO A 5 7.13 -38.02 35.70
C PRO A 5 5.92 -37.36 35.02
N VAL A 6 4.77 -37.28 35.70
CA VAL A 6 3.57 -36.62 35.19
C VAL A 6 3.80 -35.11 35.01
N ARG A 7 4.46 -34.46 35.98
CA ARG A 7 4.77 -33.03 35.95
C ARG A 7 5.77 -32.67 34.84
N ASP A 8 6.71 -33.57 34.55
CA ASP A 8 7.67 -33.40 33.47
C ASP A 8 7.03 -33.54 32.09
N ILE A 9 6.05 -34.44 31.95
CA ILE A 9 5.25 -34.60 30.74
C ILE A 9 4.40 -33.35 30.48
N ASP A 10 3.68 -32.86 31.49
CA ASP A 10 2.85 -31.65 31.38
C ASP A 10 3.67 -30.41 30.99
N THR A 11 4.84 -30.23 31.62
CA THR A 11 5.72 -29.08 31.32
C THR A 11 6.37 -29.16 29.94
N ARG A 12 6.55 -30.34 29.35
CA ARG A 12 6.97 -30.49 27.94
C ARG A 12 5.83 -30.14 26.99
N TYR A 13 4.62 -30.63 27.24
CA TYR A 13 3.46 -30.31 26.40
C TYR A 13 3.13 -28.82 26.42
N ILE A 14 3.17 -28.17 27.58
CA ILE A 14 2.96 -26.72 27.70
C ILE A 14 3.98 -25.96 26.84
N ARG A 15 5.27 -26.35 26.92
CA ARG A 15 6.32 -25.72 26.09
C ARG A 15 6.10 -25.94 24.60
N GLN A 16 5.68 -27.13 24.19
CA GLN A 16 5.39 -27.44 22.80
C GLN A 16 4.22 -26.59 22.28
N ILE A 17 3.13 -26.45 23.04
CA ILE A 17 1.99 -25.62 22.68
C ILE A 17 2.41 -24.15 22.55
N GLN A 18 3.24 -23.66 23.48
CA GLN A 18 3.77 -22.29 23.42
C GLN A 18 4.62 -22.06 22.16
N GLN A 19 5.50 -23.01 21.82
CA GLN A 19 6.30 -22.94 20.60
C GLN A 19 5.43 -22.90 19.34
N GLN A 20 4.42 -23.78 19.26
CA GLN A 20 3.47 -23.79 18.15
C GLN A 20 2.70 -22.47 18.04
N GLN A 21 2.31 -21.86 19.16
CA GLN A 21 1.63 -20.56 19.15
C GLN A 21 2.54 -19.43 18.65
N ILE A 22 3.82 -19.45 19.02
CA ILE A 22 4.81 -18.49 18.53
C ILE A 22 5.02 -18.64 17.02
N GLU A 23 5.23 -19.87 16.54
CA GLU A 23 5.39 -20.16 15.11
C GLU A 23 4.16 -19.70 14.31
N LEU A 24 2.95 -20.00 14.79
CA LEU A 24 1.71 -19.56 14.17
C LEU A 24 1.56 -18.03 14.16
N ALA A 25 1.98 -17.36 15.24
CA ALA A 25 1.95 -15.90 15.31
C ALA A 25 2.92 -15.27 14.30
N LEU A 26 4.12 -15.83 14.15
CA LEU A 26 5.11 -15.39 13.17
C LEU A 26 4.60 -15.55 11.74
N ILE A 27 4.09 -16.74 11.38
CA ILE A 27 3.53 -16.99 10.04
C ILE A 27 2.36 -16.06 9.74
N LYS A 28 1.49 -15.80 10.72
CA LYS A 28 0.39 -14.85 10.55
C LYS A 28 0.90 -13.42 10.30
N ALA A 29 1.90 -12.98 11.07
CA ALA A 29 2.50 -11.66 10.90
C ALA A 29 3.15 -11.52 9.51
N GLU A 30 3.92 -12.50 9.06
CA GLU A 30 4.53 -12.52 7.72
C GLU A 30 3.48 -12.52 6.60
N ARG A 31 2.38 -13.25 6.78
CA ARG A 31 1.27 -13.22 5.81
C ARG A 31 0.60 -11.85 5.79
N ASP A 32 0.36 -11.25 6.96
CA ASP A 32 -0.28 -9.94 7.06
C ASP A 32 0.60 -8.83 6.44
N THR A 33 1.92 -8.89 6.61
CA THR A 33 2.84 -7.95 5.93
C THR A 33 2.82 -8.16 4.42
N ALA A 34 2.91 -9.41 3.94
CA ALA A 34 2.86 -9.70 2.50
C ALA A 34 1.54 -9.25 1.84
N VAL A 35 0.40 -9.41 2.54
CA VAL A 35 -0.90 -8.91 2.06
C VAL A 35 -0.89 -7.39 1.97
N ARG A 36 -0.41 -6.70 3.01
CA ARG A 36 -0.31 -5.23 3.02
C ARG A 36 0.57 -4.71 1.89
N ASP A 37 1.72 -5.33 1.65
CA ASP A 37 2.64 -4.93 0.58
C ASP A 37 2.01 -5.14 -0.80
N ARG A 38 1.32 -6.26 -1.01
CA ARG A 38 0.60 -6.53 -2.25
C ARG A 38 -0.50 -5.50 -2.51
N ASP A 39 -1.29 -5.20 -1.50
CA ASP A 39 -2.41 -4.27 -1.64
C ASP A 39 -1.90 -2.83 -1.86
N ALA A 40 -0.81 -2.42 -1.19
CA ALA A 40 -0.14 -1.16 -1.46
C ALA A 40 0.43 -1.08 -2.89
N ALA A 41 1.05 -2.15 -3.39
CA ALA A 41 1.54 -2.21 -4.76
C ALA A 41 0.40 -2.12 -5.78
N ARG A 42 -0.72 -2.81 -5.52
CA ARG A 42 -1.92 -2.74 -6.35
C ARG A 42 -2.52 -1.34 -6.38
N ALA A 43 -2.69 -0.70 -5.22
CA ALA A 43 -3.18 0.67 -5.13
C ALA A 43 -2.29 1.64 -5.93
N ARG A 44 -0.97 1.53 -5.81
CA ARG A 44 -0.04 2.35 -6.61
C ARG A 44 -0.20 2.13 -8.11
N SER A 45 -0.34 0.87 -8.55
CA SER A 45 -0.53 0.53 -9.97
C SER A 45 -1.84 1.10 -10.51
N GLU A 46 -2.95 0.97 -9.77
CA GLU A 46 -4.25 1.51 -10.15
C GLU A 46 -4.25 3.05 -10.21
N ALA A 47 -3.59 3.71 -9.26
CA ALA A 47 -3.41 5.16 -9.29
C ALA A 47 -2.59 5.62 -10.50
N MET A 48 -1.51 4.88 -10.85
CA MET A 48 -0.70 5.19 -12.02
C MET A 48 -1.48 5.00 -13.33
N ALA A 49 -2.30 3.95 -13.43
CA ALA A 49 -3.17 3.74 -14.59
C ALA A 49 -4.14 4.93 -14.78
N LYS A 50 -4.75 5.42 -13.70
CA LYS A 50 -5.62 6.61 -13.70
C LYS A 50 -4.87 7.88 -14.13
N LEU A 51 -3.60 8.04 -13.72
CA LEU A 51 -2.75 9.16 -14.18
C LEU A 51 -2.51 9.11 -15.69
N VAL A 52 -2.14 7.94 -16.21
CA VAL A 52 -1.88 7.75 -17.65
C VAL A 52 -3.16 7.98 -18.46
N GLU A 53 -4.30 7.46 -18.01
CA GLU A 53 -5.59 7.68 -18.66
C GLU A 53 -5.96 9.18 -18.69
N ALA A 54 -5.77 9.88 -17.56
CA ALA A 54 -6.00 11.33 -17.50
C ALA A 54 -5.06 12.12 -18.41
N LEU A 55 -3.80 11.68 -18.54
CA LEU A 55 -2.83 12.27 -19.45
C LEU A 55 -3.26 12.07 -20.91
N LEU A 56 -3.59 10.84 -21.30
CA LEU A 56 -4.07 10.52 -22.65
C LEU A 56 -5.34 11.30 -23.00
N ALA A 57 -6.30 11.40 -22.07
CA ALA A 57 -7.54 12.15 -22.26
C ALA A 57 -7.36 13.68 -22.34
N SER A 58 -6.18 14.18 -21.97
CA SER A 58 -5.83 15.61 -22.01
C SER A 58 -4.85 15.98 -23.11
N LEU A 59 -4.29 14.99 -23.81
CA LEU A 59 -3.49 15.17 -25.02
C LEU A 59 -4.41 15.37 -26.24
N ARG A 60 -4.16 16.44 -27.01
CA ARG A 60 -4.82 16.73 -28.29
C ARG A 60 -3.78 16.68 -29.43
N PRO A 61 -4.23 16.61 -30.70
CA PRO A 61 -3.34 16.62 -31.86
C PRO A 61 -2.34 17.79 -31.88
N TYR A 62 -2.66 18.90 -31.21
CA TYR A 62 -1.83 20.11 -31.17
C TYR A 62 -1.39 20.52 -29.76
N GLY A 63 -1.48 19.63 -28.76
CA GLY A 63 -0.88 19.89 -27.44
C GLY A 63 -1.66 19.39 -26.21
N PHE A 64 -1.09 19.67 -25.04
CA PHE A 64 -1.59 19.23 -23.74
C PHE A 64 -2.49 20.28 -23.08
N SER A 65 -3.69 19.87 -22.64
CA SER A 65 -4.63 20.75 -21.93
C SER A 65 -4.58 20.56 -20.41
N ARG A 66 -3.86 21.46 -19.73
CA ARG A 66 -3.76 21.48 -18.25
C ARG A 66 -5.11 21.49 -17.54
N LYS A 67 -6.08 22.28 -18.03
CA LYS A 67 -7.43 22.36 -17.42
C LYS A 67 -8.16 21.01 -17.47
N ARG A 68 -8.06 20.29 -18.58
CA ARG A 68 -8.68 18.96 -18.75
C ARG A 68 -7.98 17.89 -17.93
N PHE A 69 -6.66 17.94 -17.88
CA PHE A 69 -5.87 17.04 -17.03
C PHE A 69 -6.29 17.16 -15.56
N VAL A 70 -6.31 18.38 -15.01
CA VAL A 70 -6.74 18.62 -13.63
C VAL A 70 -8.18 18.15 -13.39
N PHE A 71 -9.08 18.36 -14.36
CA PHE A 71 -10.45 17.89 -14.26
C PHE A 71 -10.54 16.36 -14.23
N ALA A 72 -9.79 15.67 -15.09
CA ALA A 72 -9.73 14.21 -15.15
C ALA A 72 -9.15 13.62 -13.85
N ILE A 73 -8.08 14.21 -13.30
CA ILE A 73 -7.49 13.82 -12.02
C ILE A 73 -8.49 14.02 -10.88
N ARG A 74 -9.18 15.16 -10.80
CA ARG A 74 -10.20 15.39 -9.77
C ARG A 74 -11.35 14.39 -9.86
N ARG A 75 -11.75 14.02 -11.07
CA ARG A 75 -12.77 12.98 -11.29
C ARG A 75 -12.27 11.61 -10.83
N ALA A 76 -11.03 11.26 -11.14
CA ALA A 76 -10.39 10.02 -10.71
C ALA A 76 -10.19 9.95 -9.19
N ALA A 77 -9.82 11.07 -8.55
CA ALA A 77 -9.68 11.14 -7.09
C ALA A 77 -11.01 10.94 -6.37
N ARG A 78 -12.14 11.41 -6.93
CA ARG A 78 -13.48 11.18 -6.35
C ARG A 78 -13.92 9.71 -6.35
N THR A 79 -13.31 8.86 -7.17
CA THR A 79 -13.62 7.42 -7.21
C THR A 79 -12.67 6.60 -6.35
N VAL A 80 -11.69 7.22 -5.71
CA VAL A 80 -10.78 6.57 -4.76
C VAL A 80 -11.46 6.51 -3.38
N PRO A 81 -11.64 5.32 -2.78
CA PRO A 81 -12.11 5.18 -1.41
C PRO A 81 -11.12 5.78 -0.40
N ASP A 82 -11.62 6.46 0.64
CA ASP A 82 -10.77 7.08 1.68
C ASP A 82 -10.26 6.10 2.75
N ARG A 83 -10.48 4.80 2.59
CA ARG A 83 -10.04 3.76 3.54
C ARG A 83 -8.68 3.21 3.12
N GLU A 84 -7.77 3.04 4.08
CA GLU A 84 -6.52 2.30 3.85
C GLU A 84 -6.86 0.86 3.40
N PRO A 85 -6.17 0.30 2.39
CA PRO A 85 -4.94 0.74 1.71
C PRO A 85 -5.14 1.65 0.47
N ASP A 86 -6.39 1.94 0.09
CA ASP A 86 -6.71 2.68 -1.14
C ASP A 86 -6.47 4.20 -1.02
N SER A 87 -6.37 4.73 0.20
CA SER A 87 -5.99 6.11 0.46
C SER A 87 -4.58 6.47 -0.10
N LEU A 88 -3.69 5.48 -0.27
CA LEU A 88 -2.40 5.65 -0.94
C LEU A 88 -2.55 6.13 -2.38
N GLN A 89 -3.68 5.81 -3.04
CA GLN A 89 -3.95 6.27 -4.40
C GLN A 89 -4.04 7.80 -4.48
N HIS A 90 -4.59 8.48 -3.46
CA HIS A 90 -4.66 9.94 -3.42
C HIS A 90 -3.28 10.59 -3.42
N ALA A 91 -2.34 10.06 -2.62
CA ALA A 91 -0.97 10.56 -2.56
C ALA A 91 -0.24 10.39 -3.91
N VAL A 92 -0.39 9.22 -4.54
CA VAL A 92 0.20 8.93 -5.86
C VAL A 92 -0.40 9.82 -6.94
N LEU A 93 -1.72 10.01 -6.95
CA LEU A 93 -2.40 10.92 -7.88
C LEU A 93 -1.91 12.36 -7.71
N PHE A 94 -1.76 12.83 -6.47
CA PHE A 94 -1.28 14.18 -6.18
C PHE A 94 0.17 14.39 -6.62
N GLU A 95 1.09 13.50 -6.23
CA GLU A 95 2.50 13.57 -6.58
C GLU A 95 2.70 13.47 -8.10
N GLY A 96 2.07 12.48 -8.74
CA GLY A 96 2.15 12.29 -10.19
C GLY A 96 1.58 13.47 -10.97
N SER A 97 0.48 14.04 -10.50
CA SER A 97 -0.10 15.24 -11.12
C SER A 97 0.82 16.45 -10.99
N ASN A 98 1.43 16.66 -9.82
CA ASN A 98 2.37 17.76 -9.63
C ASN A 98 3.60 17.62 -10.52
N ARG A 99 4.14 16.41 -10.67
CA ARG A 99 5.26 16.13 -11.57
C ARG A 99 4.93 16.44 -13.03
N ILE A 100 3.75 16.04 -13.51
CA ILE A 100 3.29 16.30 -14.89
C ILE A 100 3.03 17.80 -15.12
N LEU A 101 2.53 18.50 -14.11
CA LEU A 101 2.21 19.93 -14.19
C LEU A 101 3.42 20.85 -13.96
N GLY A 102 4.62 20.28 -13.77
CA GLY A 102 5.85 21.03 -13.49
C GLY A 102 5.85 21.73 -12.13
N GLY A 103 5.02 21.27 -11.19
CA GLY A 103 5.04 21.74 -9.80
C GLY A 103 6.30 21.28 -9.07
N PRO A 104 6.74 21.99 -8.02
CA PRO A 104 7.91 21.59 -7.24
C PRO A 104 7.67 20.17 -6.71
N SER A 105 8.57 19.25 -7.08
CA SER A 105 8.64 17.94 -6.46
C SER A 105 8.85 18.18 -4.96
N PRO A 106 8.03 17.61 -4.06
CA PRO A 106 8.30 17.69 -2.62
C PRO A 106 9.59 16.95 -2.23
N GLY A 107 10.21 16.19 -3.14
CA GLY A 107 11.55 15.60 -2.99
C GLY A 107 12.68 16.46 -3.60
N GLY A 108 12.39 17.66 -4.09
CA GLY A 108 13.36 18.61 -4.65
C GLY A 108 13.76 19.71 -3.67
N ALA A 109 13.91 19.38 -2.38
CA ALA A 109 14.60 20.26 -1.44
C ALA A 109 16.11 20.13 -1.70
N ARG A 110 16.66 21.20 -2.29
CA ARG A 110 18.07 21.54 -2.47
C ARG A 110 18.99 20.86 -1.44
N LEU A 111 19.96 20.09 -1.93
CA LEU A 111 21.29 19.97 -1.32
C LEU A 111 22.11 21.21 -1.69
#